data_AF-A0A2E4DWU6-F1
#
_entry.id   AF-A0A2E4DWU6-F1
#
_cell.length_a   1.000
_cell.length_b   1.000
_cell.length_c   1.000
_cell.angle_alpha   90.00
_cell.angle_beta   90.00
_cell.angle_gamma   90.00
#
_symmetry.space_group_name_H-M   'P 1'
#
loop_
_entity.id
_entity.type
_entity.pdbx_description
1 polymer ?
#
loop_
_entity_poly.entity_id
_entity_poly.type
_entity_poly.pdbx_seq_one_letter_code
_entity_poly.pdbx_strand_id
1 'polypeptide(L)'
;MNRIKLNIFALGILFPFLLFGADIEGNTSIKLDAYGGPGSILLIWDLPEDEIISSIRIFRSNDMMSTYEIIDLDGMITDRYLDNDLFTDDLLFYRLEMETIDSRILSSAYHTPAFARSMDTQHFGKIIAQLEQSYPVTSSARSEITDIHEFKSVLIYDFILNYIPSGISQMNSLQMYLLMEEINFDSFLNILSIKDFKACTFLFADNDPSALHLYIENAFNELEPLFRQQVLFAPAEWHDEKLDLIDILDSKLAAAVEIYSDDSAFLESLPPVLITNLVKDSSGLKISINRFNVHESSIELRMNEESIPVPFEYNDSQMISIPSHWEYVELIIAGDVVQTLPVVNEEGVLSIALDDQYIFSDEIFDLQTMRSIPEQDFQLNEIAFNAIDQKLSVEIAGNSEWSTQLGLFIDDSLLWEWNSMPGFEVNFVDSNWILMTSKENGWLHLCHVNGNDAWKILESRPLHLQESFHESKVPDLGIWTVLSFSTFGESNDITRSQQNKQFIPEIFAFYQNYPNPFNSSTNITFDLLEEATVSLYVADAKGRKLRIYLDEIFLEKGFYSFDWSAEFQSSGIYFIILQAQTRDYLPVAMSRKMIYLK
;
A
#
# COMPACT_ATOMS: atom_id res chain seq x y z
N MET A 1 20.49 30.66 80.98
CA MET A 1 20.13 31.82 80.14
C MET A 1 20.93 31.74 78.85
N ASN A 2 20.20 31.65 77.73
CA ASN A 2 20.62 31.53 76.33
C ASN A 2 22.08 31.80 75.95
N ARG A 3 22.68 30.85 75.23
CA ARG A 3 23.65 31.15 74.17
C ARG A 3 23.46 30.23 72.95
N ILE A 4 23.33 30.92 71.83
CA ILE A 4 23.33 30.54 70.42
C ILE A 4 24.44 29.54 70.07
N LYS A 5 24.11 28.54 69.23
CA LYS A 5 25.01 27.81 68.31
C LYS A 5 24.18 27.54 67.05
N LEU A 6 24.32 28.28 65.95
CA LEU A 6 25.37 28.19 64.92
C LEU A 6 25.72 26.73 64.56
N ASN A 7 24.98 26.15 63.60
CA ASN A 7 25.39 24.95 62.88
C ASN A 7 26.04 25.38 61.57
N ILE A 8 27.37 25.27 61.53
CA ILE A 8 28.18 25.37 60.32
C ILE A 8 28.38 23.96 59.78
N PHE A 9 28.17 23.83 58.47
CA PHE A 9 28.51 22.68 57.62
C PHE A 9 29.96 22.24 57.82
N ALA A 10 30.18 20.94 58.03
CA ALA A 10 31.46 20.29 57.80
C ALA A 10 31.26 19.18 56.77
N LEU A 11 31.69 19.45 55.54
CA LEU A 11 32.12 18.43 54.59
C LEU A 11 33.18 17.57 55.28
N GLY A 12 32.93 16.27 55.37
CA GLY A 12 33.86 15.29 55.91
C GLY A 12 33.79 14.04 55.05
N ILE A 13 34.65 14.01 54.04
CA ILE A 13 35.04 12.81 53.29
C ILE A 13 35.35 11.69 54.29
N LEU A 14 34.63 10.58 54.22
CA LEU A 14 35.03 9.32 54.85
C LEU A 14 35.24 8.31 53.73
N PHE A 15 36.52 8.11 53.42
CA PHE A 15 37.05 6.98 52.69
C PHE A 15 36.44 5.66 53.20
N PRO A 16 36.19 4.69 52.31
CA PRO A 16 35.64 3.40 52.70
C PRO A 16 36.69 2.63 53.51
N PHE A 17 36.27 2.09 54.65
CA PHE A 17 37.02 1.00 55.28
C PHE A 17 36.92 -0.21 54.35
N LEU A 18 38.03 -0.48 53.65
CA LEU A 18 38.37 -1.80 53.12
C LEU A 18 38.42 -2.79 54.30
N LEU A 19 37.27 -3.38 54.61
CA LEU A 19 37.20 -4.66 55.29
C LEU A 19 37.40 -5.73 54.23
N PHE A 20 38.64 -6.18 54.08
CA PHE A 20 38.96 -7.47 53.47
C PHE A 20 38.30 -8.56 54.32
N GLY A 21 37.04 -8.87 54.01
CA GLY A 21 36.46 -10.18 54.27
C GLY A 21 36.98 -11.10 53.18
N ALA A 22 37.60 -12.21 53.58
CA ALA A 22 38.15 -13.19 52.68
C ALA A 22 37.10 -13.65 51.66
N ASP A 23 37.40 -13.46 50.38
CA ASP A 23 36.72 -14.09 49.27
C ASP A 23 36.68 -15.60 49.51
N ILE A 24 35.47 -16.13 49.68
CA ILE A 24 35.22 -17.53 49.37
C ILE A 24 35.04 -17.55 47.86
N GLU A 25 36.09 -17.97 47.16
CA GLU A 25 36.09 -18.27 45.74
C GLU A 25 34.87 -19.14 45.38
N GLY A 26 34.03 -18.67 44.46
CA GLY A 26 33.18 -19.55 43.67
C GLY A 26 31.71 -19.22 43.44
N ASN A 27 31.21 -17.99 43.68
CA ASN A 27 29.85 -17.62 43.24
C ASN A 27 29.85 -16.36 42.38
N THR A 28 29.49 -16.53 41.10
CA THR A 28 29.13 -15.42 40.21
C THR A 28 28.00 -14.63 40.86
N SER A 29 28.29 -13.41 41.32
CA SER A 29 27.33 -12.57 42.01
C SER A 29 26.30 -12.06 41.01
N ILE A 30 25.05 -12.48 41.16
CA ILE A 30 23.93 -11.93 40.38
C ILE A 30 23.67 -10.51 40.85
N LYS A 31 23.57 -9.56 39.92
CA LYS A 31 23.10 -8.22 40.23
C LYS A 31 21.58 -8.25 40.34
N LEU A 32 21.05 -7.85 41.50
CA LEU A 32 19.61 -7.77 41.78
C LEU A 32 19.30 -6.33 42.14
N ASP A 33 18.41 -5.70 41.39
CA ASP A 33 17.89 -4.36 41.63
C ASP A 33 16.43 -4.45 42.10
N ALA A 34 16.03 -3.55 43.00
CA ALA A 34 14.67 -3.49 43.56
C ALA A 34 14.10 -2.08 43.46
N TYR A 35 12.89 -1.96 42.91
CA TYR A 35 12.24 -0.69 42.64
C TYR A 35 10.88 -0.62 43.33
N GLY A 36 10.68 0.38 44.19
CA GLY A 36 9.44 0.59 44.93
C GLY A 36 8.32 1.14 44.05
N GLY A 37 7.11 0.60 44.22
CA GLY A 37 5.89 1.02 43.53
C GLY A 37 4.66 0.94 44.44
N PRO A 38 3.50 1.45 43.98
CA PRO A 38 2.29 1.51 44.79
C PRO A 38 1.69 0.13 45.03
N GLY A 39 1.82 -0.35 46.27
CA GLY A 39 1.39 -1.70 46.64
C GLY A 39 2.30 -2.80 46.10
N SER A 40 3.48 -2.46 45.55
CA SER A 40 4.33 -3.39 44.82
C SER A 40 5.82 -3.05 44.89
N ILE A 41 6.67 -4.05 44.64
CA ILE A 41 8.11 -3.89 44.41
C ILE A 41 8.50 -4.71 43.17
N LEU A 42 9.08 -4.05 42.18
CA LEU A 42 9.63 -4.71 40.99
C LEU A 42 11.09 -5.09 41.24
N LEU A 43 11.39 -6.37 41.03
CA LEU A 43 12.73 -6.95 41.11
C LEU A 43 13.23 -7.26 39.70
N ILE A 44 14.48 -6.88 39.41
CA ILE A 44 15.12 -7.10 38.11
C ILE A 44 16.53 -7.64 38.34
N TRP A 45 16.93 -8.61 37.54
CA TRP A 45 18.24 -9.24 37.60
C TRP A 45 18.72 -9.69 36.22
N ASP A 46 20.04 -9.85 36.08
CA ASP A 46 20.63 -10.32 34.84
C ASP A 46 20.58 -11.86 34.77
N LEU A 47 20.07 -12.41 33.66
CA LEU A 47 20.22 -13.83 33.35
C LEU A 47 21.61 -14.10 32.75
N PRO A 48 22.35 -15.10 33.24
CA PRO A 48 23.67 -15.43 32.69
C PRO A 48 23.57 -15.98 31.26
N GLU A 49 24.29 -15.37 30.31
CA GLU A 49 24.27 -15.74 28.88
C GLU A 49 24.80 -17.16 28.60
N ASP A 50 25.79 -17.62 29.38
CA ASP A 50 26.49 -18.89 29.15
C ASP A 50 25.95 -20.06 30.00
N GLU A 51 24.86 -19.88 30.74
CA GLU A 51 24.35 -20.86 31.71
C GLU A 51 22.89 -21.21 31.44
N ILE A 52 22.54 -22.50 31.60
CA ILE A 52 21.15 -22.96 31.49
C ILE A 52 20.54 -23.04 32.89
N ILE A 53 19.61 -22.13 33.18
CA ILE A 53 18.91 -22.05 34.48
C ILE A 53 17.76 -23.07 34.54
N SER A 54 17.70 -23.85 35.62
CA SER A 54 16.63 -24.81 35.90
C SER A 54 15.59 -24.30 36.91
N SER A 55 15.97 -23.41 37.83
CA SER A 55 15.01 -22.79 38.77
C SER A 55 15.51 -21.43 39.29
N ILE A 56 14.58 -20.56 39.66
CA ILE A 56 14.85 -19.26 40.29
C ILE A 56 14.05 -19.19 41.59
N ARG A 57 14.69 -18.77 42.68
CA ARG A 57 14.07 -18.60 44.00
C ARG A 57 14.34 -17.21 44.53
N ILE A 58 13.28 -16.53 44.95
CA ILE A 58 13.36 -15.20 45.54
C ILE A 58 13.16 -15.31 47.05
N PHE A 59 13.98 -14.61 47.81
CA PHE A 59 13.94 -14.55 49.27
C PHE A 59 13.57 -13.13 49.67
N ARG A 60 12.44 -12.96 50.36
CA ARG A 60 11.95 -11.67 50.88
C ARG A 60 12.08 -11.61 52.40
N SER A 61 12.55 -10.50 52.93
CA SER A 61 12.61 -10.26 54.38
C SER A 61 12.26 -8.82 54.76
N ASN A 62 11.76 -8.64 55.97
CA ASN A 62 11.55 -7.34 56.62
C ASN A 62 12.73 -6.94 57.52
N ASP A 63 13.77 -7.78 57.63
CA ASP A 63 15.02 -7.49 58.30
C ASP A 63 16.23 -7.92 57.45
N MET A 64 17.41 -7.37 57.74
CA MET A 64 18.61 -7.72 56.96
C MET A 64 19.17 -9.13 57.27
N MET A 65 18.75 -9.81 58.35
CA MET A 65 19.63 -10.78 59.03
C MET A 65 18.98 -12.03 59.65
N SER A 66 17.67 -12.29 59.60
CA SER A 66 17.15 -13.42 60.39
C SER A 66 16.06 -14.31 59.80
N THR A 67 15.11 -13.82 58.98
CA THR A 67 14.10 -14.72 58.38
C THR A 67 13.69 -14.27 56.97
N TYR A 68 13.94 -15.13 55.99
CA TYR A 68 13.43 -14.95 54.64
C TYR A 68 12.20 -15.83 54.40
N GLU A 69 11.16 -15.24 53.84
CA GLU A 69 10.09 -15.94 53.15
C GLU A 69 10.57 -16.28 51.74
N ILE A 70 10.28 -17.50 51.28
CA ILE A 70 10.60 -17.93 49.92
C ILE A 70 9.40 -17.65 49.03
N ILE A 71 9.63 -16.88 47.98
CA ILE A 71 8.69 -16.67 46.88
C ILE A 71 9.12 -17.65 45.77
N ASP A 72 8.27 -18.63 45.50
CA ASP A 72 8.43 -19.58 44.41
C ASP A 72 7.83 -19.00 43.13
N LEU A 73 8.54 -19.15 42.01
CA LEU A 73 8.11 -18.68 40.70
C LEU A 73 7.44 -19.79 39.88
N ASP A 74 7.09 -20.91 40.50
CA ASP A 74 6.43 -22.06 39.87
C ASP A 74 7.17 -22.58 38.62
N GLY A 75 8.51 -22.46 38.63
CA GLY A 75 9.38 -22.89 37.53
C GLY A 75 9.53 -21.89 36.39
N MET A 76 9.00 -20.66 36.50
CA MET A 76 9.23 -19.61 35.51
C MET A 76 10.70 -19.16 35.51
N ILE A 77 11.32 -19.17 34.34
CA ILE A 77 12.66 -18.61 34.11
C ILE A 77 12.48 -17.23 33.47
N THR A 78 12.70 -16.19 34.26
CA THR A 78 12.51 -14.78 33.90
C THR A 78 13.68 -13.95 34.45
N ASP A 79 13.86 -12.74 33.94
CA ASP A 79 14.84 -11.75 34.42
C ASP A 79 14.21 -10.73 35.40
N ARG A 80 12.90 -10.82 35.62
CA ARG A 80 12.15 -9.87 36.44
C ARG A 80 10.95 -10.49 37.14
N TYR A 81 10.55 -9.91 38.27
CA TYR A 81 9.38 -10.31 39.06
C TYR A 81 8.76 -9.13 39.80
N LEU A 82 7.43 -9.04 39.79
CA LEU A 82 6.67 -8.03 40.50
C LEU A 82 6.06 -8.61 41.78
N ASP A 83 6.62 -8.23 42.94
CA ASP A 83 6.08 -8.56 44.25
C ASP A 83 4.91 -7.62 44.57
N ASN A 84 3.69 -8.13 44.52
CA ASN A 84 2.45 -7.38 44.69
C ASN A 84 1.86 -7.54 46.10
N ASP A 85 0.71 -6.90 46.35
CA ASP A 85 -0.03 -6.97 47.61
C ASP A 85 0.77 -6.50 48.85
N LEU A 86 1.67 -5.53 48.63
CA LEU A 86 2.52 -4.94 49.66
C LEU A 86 1.83 -3.72 50.30
N PHE A 87 1.01 -3.97 51.32
CA PHE A 87 0.21 -2.94 51.99
C PHE A 87 0.93 -2.17 53.11
N THR A 88 2.26 -2.30 53.25
CA THR A 88 3.06 -1.58 54.25
C THR A 88 4.15 -0.75 53.57
N ASP A 89 4.57 0.36 54.19
CA ASP A 89 5.69 1.19 53.72
C ASP A 89 7.06 0.69 54.25
N ASP A 90 7.08 -0.55 54.75
CA ASP A 90 8.25 -1.16 55.37
C ASP A 90 9.37 -1.32 54.36
N LEU A 91 10.60 -1.21 54.84
CA LEU A 91 11.79 -1.50 54.05
C LEU A 91 11.91 -3.02 53.90
N LEU A 92 11.77 -3.51 52.68
CA LEU A 92 11.89 -4.94 52.36
C LEU A 92 13.24 -5.21 51.70
N PHE A 93 13.83 -6.35 52.05
CA PHE A 93 15.11 -6.84 51.57
C PHE A 93 14.90 -8.10 50.72
N TYR A 94 15.58 -8.14 49.59
CA TYR A 94 15.45 -9.21 48.60
C TYR A 94 16.80 -9.84 48.29
N ARG A 95 16.76 -11.15 48.10
CA ARG A 95 17.88 -11.96 47.61
C ARG A 95 17.36 -12.96 46.59
N LEU A 96 18.20 -13.32 45.64
CA LEU A 96 17.85 -14.25 44.57
C LEU A 96 18.87 -15.37 44.48
N GLU A 97 18.40 -16.60 44.28
CA GLU A 97 19.22 -17.76 43.95
C GLU A 97 18.71 -18.38 42.63
N MET A 98 19.62 -18.68 41.72
CA MET A 98 19.34 -19.44 40.50
C MET A 98 20.04 -20.79 40.59
N GLU A 99 19.33 -21.87 40.27
CA GLU A 99 19.93 -23.18 40.09
C GLU A 99 20.14 -23.43 38.60
N THR A 100 21.33 -23.86 38.21
CA THR A 100 21.64 -24.28 36.83
C THR A 100 21.31 -25.76 36.64
N ILE A 101 21.20 -26.21 35.39
CA ILE A 101 20.91 -27.62 35.06
C ILE A 101 21.98 -28.62 35.58
N ASP A 102 23.21 -28.15 35.80
CA ASP A 102 24.30 -28.92 36.42
C ASP A 102 24.35 -28.77 37.95
N SER A 103 23.27 -28.26 38.55
CA SER A 103 23.05 -28.12 39.99
C SER A 103 24.01 -27.15 40.70
N ARG A 104 24.58 -26.17 39.98
CA ARG A 104 25.27 -25.02 40.60
C ARG A 104 24.25 -23.98 41.04
N ILE A 105 24.54 -23.29 42.15
CA ILE A 105 23.68 -22.24 42.68
C ILE A 105 24.39 -20.89 42.52
N LEU A 106 23.84 -20.05 41.65
CA LEU A 106 24.24 -18.65 41.53
C LEU A 106 23.40 -17.81 42.49
N SER A 107 23.99 -16.82 43.14
CA SER A 107 23.30 -16.04 44.17
C SER A 107 23.60 -14.56 44.08
N SER A 108 22.60 -13.72 44.38
CA SER A 108 22.83 -12.30 44.60
C SER A 108 23.58 -12.03 45.91
N ALA A 109 24.13 -10.82 46.06
CA ALA A 109 24.98 -10.47 47.18
C ALA A 109 24.28 -10.63 48.55
N TYR A 110 24.85 -11.46 49.42
CA TYR A 110 24.29 -11.74 50.75
C TYR A 110 24.45 -10.57 51.73
N HIS A 111 25.59 -9.89 51.70
CA HIS A 111 25.91 -8.81 52.64
C HIS A 111 25.36 -7.44 52.22
N THR A 112 24.91 -7.33 50.98
CA THR A 112 24.31 -6.11 50.41
C THR A 112 23.07 -6.50 49.60
N PRO A 113 22.01 -7.00 50.25
CA PRO A 113 20.79 -7.41 49.57
C PRO A 113 20.12 -6.20 48.91
N ALA A 114 19.38 -6.45 47.82
CA ALA A 114 18.56 -5.43 47.19
C ALA A 114 17.45 -5.01 48.16
N PHE A 115 17.05 -3.75 48.15
CA PHE A 115 15.98 -3.28 49.03
C PHE A 115 15.16 -2.16 48.41
N ALA A 116 13.87 -2.14 48.74
CA ALA A 116 12.95 -1.09 48.33
C ALA A 116 11.81 -0.95 49.34
N ARG A 117 11.01 0.11 49.21
CA ARG A 117 9.76 0.32 49.95
C ARG A 117 8.59 0.32 48.97
N SER A 118 7.50 -0.32 49.34
CA SER A 118 6.22 -0.11 48.66
C SER A 118 5.71 1.31 48.95
N MET A 119 5.04 1.92 47.97
CA MET A 119 4.41 3.23 48.09
C MET A 119 2.97 3.11 48.57
N ASP A 120 2.48 4.16 49.26
CA ASP A 120 1.12 4.19 49.81
C ASP A 120 0.02 4.14 48.72
N THR A 121 -0.88 3.17 48.86
CA THR A 121 -2.02 2.95 47.95
C THR A 121 -3.11 4.02 48.06
N GLN A 122 -3.20 4.76 49.18
CA GLN A 122 -4.17 5.86 49.30
C GLN A 122 -3.76 7.08 48.47
N HIS A 123 -2.46 7.33 48.33
CA HIS A 123 -1.93 8.36 47.44
C HIS A 123 -2.21 7.99 45.97
N PHE A 124 -2.12 6.70 45.64
CA PHE A 124 -2.36 6.16 44.31
C PHE A 124 -3.78 6.40 43.79
N GLY A 125 -4.81 6.17 44.62
CA GLY A 125 -6.20 6.42 44.24
C GLY A 125 -6.50 7.90 43.92
N LYS A 126 -5.76 8.84 44.53
CA LYS A 126 -5.89 10.28 44.21
C LYS A 126 -5.23 10.63 42.88
N ILE A 127 -4.10 9.99 42.56
CA ILE A 127 -3.41 10.16 41.28
C ILE A 127 -4.31 9.69 40.14
N ILE A 128 -4.92 8.50 40.25
CA ILE A 128 -5.86 7.99 39.24
C ILE A 128 -6.98 8.99 38.97
N ALA A 129 -7.65 9.49 40.01
CA ALA A 129 -8.75 10.45 39.86
C ALA A 129 -8.32 11.80 39.23
N GLN A 130 -7.04 12.18 39.34
CA GLN A 130 -6.50 13.36 38.69
C GLN A 130 -6.20 13.09 37.21
N LEU A 131 -5.65 11.92 36.90
CA LEU A 131 -5.24 11.54 35.55
C LEU A 131 -6.40 11.14 34.65
N GLU A 132 -7.54 10.69 35.21
CA GLU A 132 -8.77 10.41 34.44
C GLU A 132 -9.27 11.60 33.59
N GLN A 133 -8.91 12.83 33.96
CA GLN A 133 -9.28 14.02 33.17
C GLN A 133 -8.37 14.22 31.95
N SER A 134 -7.10 13.87 32.06
CA SER A 134 -6.10 14.09 31.02
C SER A 134 -5.91 12.86 30.11
N TYR A 135 -6.11 11.67 30.68
CA TYR A 135 -5.87 10.35 30.07
C TYR A 135 -7.05 9.41 30.36
N PRO A 136 -8.27 9.74 29.92
CA PRO A 136 -9.48 9.02 30.32
C PRO A 136 -9.46 7.56 29.88
N VAL A 137 -9.03 7.26 28.64
CA VAL A 137 -9.03 5.89 28.11
C VAL A 137 -7.90 5.10 28.73
N THR A 138 -6.69 5.66 28.80
CA THR A 138 -5.51 5.02 29.43
C THR A 138 -5.79 4.68 30.89
N SER A 139 -6.41 5.60 31.63
CA SER A 139 -6.80 5.36 33.03
C SER A 139 -7.85 4.26 33.16
N SER A 140 -8.83 4.22 32.25
CA SER A 140 -9.91 3.23 32.26
C SER A 140 -9.44 1.81 31.87
N ALA A 141 -8.53 1.72 30.90
CA ALA A 141 -7.97 0.46 30.40
C ALA A 141 -6.85 -0.09 31.30
N ARG A 142 -6.58 0.55 32.45
CA ARG A 142 -5.43 0.22 33.31
C ARG A 142 -5.33 -1.26 33.63
N SER A 143 -6.42 -1.94 33.97
CA SER A 143 -6.36 -3.38 34.33
C SER A 143 -6.11 -4.31 33.14
N GLU A 144 -6.28 -3.81 31.91
CA GLU A 144 -6.11 -4.57 30.67
C GLU A 144 -4.70 -4.40 30.09
N ILE A 145 -4.02 -3.28 30.39
CA ILE A 145 -2.66 -3.00 29.92
C ILE A 145 -1.66 -3.89 30.67
N THR A 146 -1.02 -4.80 29.95
CA THR A 146 -0.05 -5.76 30.48
C THR A 146 1.34 -5.57 29.89
N ASP A 147 1.46 -4.88 28.76
CA ASP A 147 2.74 -4.59 28.11
C ASP A 147 2.85 -3.13 27.62
N ILE A 148 4.06 -2.77 27.18
CA ILE A 148 4.39 -1.41 26.75
C ILE A 148 3.70 -1.02 25.44
N HIS A 149 3.41 -1.96 24.54
CA HIS A 149 2.74 -1.67 23.27
C HIS A 149 1.26 -1.34 23.50
N GLU A 150 0.59 -2.06 24.40
CA GLU A 150 -0.78 -1.76 24.83
C GLU A 150 -0.85 -0.36 25.47
N PHE A 151 0.10 -0.04 26.36
CA PHE A 151 0.20 1.30 26.95
C PHE A 151 0.36 2.39 25.89
N LYS A 152 1.33 2.24 24.98
CA LYS A 152 1.60 3.20 23.89
C LYS A 152 0.37 3.38 22.99
N SER A 153 -0.31 2.28 22.64
CA SER A 153 -1.51 2.30 21.82
C SER A 153 -2.63 3.15 22.45
N VAL A 154 -2.98 2.86 23.71
CA VAL A 154 -4.06 3.60 24.38
C VAL A 154 -3.66 5.05 24.67
N LEU A 155 -2.39 5.32 24.92
CA LEU A 155 -1.88 6.68 25.11
C LEU A 155 -2.07 7.55 23.85
N ILE A 156 -1.76 6.99 22.67
CA ILE A 156 -1.98 7.66 21.38
C ILE A 156 -3.48 7.83 21.10
N TYR A 157 -4.31 6.88 21.52
CA TYR A 157 -5.76 7.01 21.42
C TYR A 157 -6.29 8.23 22.17
N ASP A 158 -5.89 8.40 23.44
CA ASP A 158 -6.25 9.56 24.25
C ASP A 158 -5.77 10.87 23.62
N PHE A 159 -4.56 10.87 23.03
CA PHE A 159 -4.06 12.04 22.32
C PHE A 159 -5.00 12.43 21.17
N ILE A 160 -5.36 11.49 20.30
CA ILE A 160 -6.18 11.79 19.12
C ILE A 160 -7.58 12.24 19.51
N LEU A 161 -8.18 11.64 20.55
CA LEU A 161 -9.48 12.05 21.08
C LEU A 161 -9.51 13.50 21.57
N ASN A 162 -8.41 14.02 22.11
CA ASN A 162 -8.35 15.41 22.58
C ASN A 162 -8.50 16.44 21.45
N TYR A 163 -8.20 16.05 20.21
CA TYR A 163 -8.26 16.95 19.05
C TYR A 163 -9.43 16.65 18.11
N ILE A 164 -9.98 15.43 18.12
CA ILE A 164 -11.13 15.05 17.29
C ILE A 164 -12.35 14.72 18.18
N PRO A 165 -13.37 15.60 18.26
CA PRO A 165 -14.56 15.39 19.08
C PRO A 165 -15.45 14.23 18.61
N SER A 166 -15.44 13.93 17.30
CA SER A 166 -16.15 12.79 16.71
C SER A 166 -15.13 11.77 16.25
N GLY A 167 -14.88 10.75 17.06
CA GLY A 167 -13.80 9.79 16.85
C GLY A 167 -13.71 9.24 15.41
N ILE A 168 -12.48 8.94 15.01
CA ILE A 168 -12.15 8.29 13.74
C ILE A 168 -12.69 6.86 13.76
N SER A 169 -13.43 6.46 12.73
CA SER A 169 -14.01 5.12 12.67
C SER A 169 -12.94 4.02 12.58
N GLN A 170 -11.87 4.28 11.84
CA GLN A 170 -10.71 3.40 11.63
C GLN A 170 -9.52 3.78 12.51
N MET A 171 -9.75 4.08 13.79
CA MET A 171 -8.68 4.56 14.69
C MET A 171 -7.53 3.56 14.81
N ASN A 172 -7.84 2.27 14.85
CA ASN A 172 -6.83 1.20 14.97
C ASN A 172 -5.84 1.24 13.81
N SER A 173 -6.30 1.53 12.58
CA SER A 173 -5.43 1.65 11.40
C SER A 173 -4.46 2.82 11.52
N LEU A 174 -4.94 3.96 12.04
CA LEU A 174 -4.10 5.13 12.30
C LEU A 174 -3.09 4.89 13.43
N GLN A 175 -3.49 4.22 14.51
CA GLN A 175 -2.57 3.84 15.59
C GLN A 175 -1.52 2.85 15.11
N MET A 176 -1.91 1.84 14.33
CA MET A 176 -0.97 0.89 13.72
C MET A 176 0.07 1.60 12.86
N TYR A 177 -0.36 2.55 12.03
CA TYR A 177 0.57 3.35 11.23
C TYR A 177 1.62 4.06 12.08
N LEU A 178 1.15 4.77 13.12
CA LEU A 178 1.98 5.64 13.95
C LEU A 178 2.96 4.84 14.83
N LEU A 179 2.62 3.60 15.16
CA LEU A 179 3.37 2.79 16.12
C LEU A 179 4.21 1.68 15.49
N MET A 180 3.90 1.22 14.28
CA MET A 180 4.61 0.11 13.64
C MET A 180 5.64 0.61 12.62
N GLU A 181 6.92 0.42 12.91
CA GLU A 181 8.03 0.84 12.05
C GLU A 181 7.93 0.29 10.62
N GLU A 182 7.56 -0.98 10.46
CA GLU A 182 7.56 -1.67 9.16
C GLU A 182 6.35 -1.37 8.28
N ILE A 183 5.32 -0.67 8.78
CA ILE A 183 4.14 -0.34 7.99
C ILE A 183 4.37 0.93 7.20
N ASN A 184 4.36 0.81 5.87
CA ASN A 184 4.35 1.95 4.94
C ASN A 184 3.00 2.00 4.22
N PHE A 185 2.53 3.21 3.95
CA PHE A 185 1.33 3.45 3.15
C PHE A 185 1.67 4.45 2.06
N ASP A 186 1.15 4.20 0.86
CA ASP A 186 1.24 5.16 -0.24
C ASP A 186 0.08 6.16 -0.22
N SER A 187 -0.99 5.86 0.54
CA SER A 187 -2.17 6.72 0.70
C SER A 187 -2.98 6.38 1.94
N PHE A 188 -3.36 7.38 2.72
CA PHE A 188 -4.30 7.24 3.83
C PHE A 188 -5.73 7.02 3.35
N LEU A 189 -6.08 7.49 2.14
CA LEU A 189 -7.41 7.29 1.56
C LEU A 189 -7.70 5.83 1.20
N ASN A 190 -6.70 4.94 1.25
CA ASN A 190 -6.90 3.50 1.10
C ASN A 190 -7.33 2.81 2.40
N ILE A 191 -7.18 3.47 3.56
CA ILE A 191 -7.46 2.89 4.88
C ILE A 191 -8.42 3.73 5.73
N LEU A 192 -8.57 5.02 5.42
CA LEU A 192 -9.45 5.95 6.11
C LEU A 192 -10.58 6.38 5.18
N SER A 193 -11.79 6.54 5.74
CA SER A 193 -12.85 7.26 5.05
C SER A 193 -12.42 8.70 4.78
N ILE A 194 -12.93 9.34 3.73
CA ILE A 194 -12.61 10.75 3.42
C ILE A 194 -12.92 11.68 4.59
N LYS A 195 -13.98 11.40 5.34
CA LYS A 195 -14.34 12.15 6.55
C LYS A 195 -13.25 12.02 7.61
N ASP A 196 -12.79 10.81 7.87
CA ASP A 196 -11.75 10.53 8.87
C ASP A 196 -10.38 11.07 8.42
N PHE A 197 -10.05 10.93 7.14
CA PHE A 197 -8.88 11.55 6.52
C PHE A 197 -8.89 13.07 6.75
N LYS A 198 -9.98 13.77 6.39
CA LYS A 198 -10.12 15.22 6.64
C LYS A 198 -10.01 15.56 8.13
N ALA A 199 -10.49 14.68 9.03
CA ALA A 199 -10.34 14.88 10.47
C ALA A 199 -8.87 14.82 10.92
N CYS A 200 -8.00 14.09 10.21
CA CYS A 200 -6.57 13.99 10.51
C CYS A 200 -5.74 15.24 10.16
N THR A 201 -6.37 16.31 9.61
CA THR A 201 -5.70 17.59 9.33
C THR A 201 -4.87 18.08 10.53
N PHE A 202 -5.35 17.94 11.76
CA PHE A 202 -4.62 18.40 12.95
C PHE A 202 -3.29 17.67 13.20
N LEU A 203 -3.17 16.41 12.75
CA LEU A 203 -1.94 15.60 12.91
C LEU A 203 -0.92 15.92 11.83
N PHE A 204 -1.39 16.17 10.60
CA PHE A 204 -0.54 16.11 9.41
C PHE A 204 -0.44 17.42 8.63
N ALA A 205 -1.32 18.41 8.86
CA ALA A 205 -1.30 19.65 8.08
C ALA A 205 -0.34 20.70 8.65
N ASP A 206 -0.26 20.82 9.98
CA ASP A 206 0.70 21.70 10.65
C ASP A 206 1.91 20.86 11.06
N ASN A 207 3.03 21.04 10.37
CA ASN A 207 4.29 20.29 10.56
C ASN A 207 5.01 20.62 11.89
N ASP A 208 4.27 20.66 12.99
CA ASP A 208 4.79 20.96 14.33
C ASP A 208 4.44 19.82 15.30
N PRO A 209 5.31 18.79 15.43
CA PRO A 209 5.08 17.67 16.35
C PRO A 209 5.20 18.09 17.83
N SER A 210 5.53 19.35 18.15
CA SER A 210 5.76 19.83 19.51
C SER A 210 4.60 19.54 20.47
N ALA A 211 3.36 19.57 19.97
CA ALA A 211 2.18 19.26 20.79
C ALA A 211 2.13 17.78 21.20
N LEU A 212 2.45 16.86 20.27
CA LEU A 212 2.52 15.44 20.53
C LEU A 212 3.72 15.10 21.42
N HIS A 213 4.90 15.66 21.13
CA HIS A 213 6.08 15.47 21.97
C HIS A 213 5.83 15.89 23.41
N LEU A 214 5.30 17.10 23.60
CA LEU A 214 4.98 17.59 24.93
C LEU A 214 3.95 16.71 25.64
N TYR A 215 2.97 16.19 24.89
CA TYR A 215 1.98 15.27 25.43
C TYR A 215 2.63 13.95 25.87
N ILE A 216 3.47 13.33 25.04
CA ILE A 216 4.18 12.08 25.37
C ILE A 216 5.13 12.29 26.56
N GLU A 217 5.88 13.38 26.58
CA GLU A 217 6.75 13.75 27.71
C GLU A 217 5.96 13.87 29.02
N ASN A 218 4.86 14.61 29.02
CA ASN A 218 4.02 14.75 30.21
C ASN A 218 3.41 13.41 30.61
N ALA A 219 2.90 12.65 29.63
CA ALA A 219 2.27 11.36 29.87
C ALA A 219 3.22 10.35 30.52
N PHE A 220 4.43 10.15 29.97
CA PHE A 220 5.40 9.22 30.53
C PHE A 220 5.85 9.63 31.94
N ASN A 221 5.88 10.92 32.26
CA ASN A 221 6.22 11.39 33.61
C ASN A 221 5.04 11.22 34.59
N GLU A 222 3.82 11.55 34.18
CA GLU A 222 2.62 11.53 35.02
C GLU A 222 2.08 10.12 35.25
N LEU A 223 2.17 9.25 34.24
CA LEU A 223 1.65 7.88 34.26
C LEU A 223 2.69 6.85 34.76
N GLU A 224 3.97 7.21 34.88
CA GLU A 224 5.03 6.32 35.39
C GLU A 224 4.63 5.60 36.70
N PRO A 225 4.09 6.29 37.72
CA PRO A 225 3.76 5.64 38.99
C PRO A 225 2.70 4.55 38.84
N LEU A 226 1.82 4.66 37.83
CA LEU A 226 0.73 3.72 37.59
C LEU A 226 1.17 2.52 36.74
N PHE A 227 1.94 2.78 35.67
CA PHE A 227 2.11 1.81 34.58
C PHE A 227 3.50 1.18 34.51
N ARG A 228 4.57 1.89 34.93
CA ARG A 228 5.94 1.40 34.70
C ARG A 228 6.18 0.00 35.28
N GLN A 229 5.75 -0.23 36.53
CA GLN A 229 5.90 -1.54 37.15
C GLN A 229 4.89 -2.57 36.64
N GLN A 230 3.73 -2.12 36.18
CA GLN A 230 2.72 -3.00 35.62
C GLN A 230 3.20 -3.65 34.32
N VAL A 231 3.91 -2.89 33.48
CA VAL A 231 4.57 -3.42 32.27
C VAL A 231 5.94 -4.04 32.57
N LEU A 232 6.35 -4.09 33.84
CA LEU A 232 7.60 -4.69 34.35
C LEU A 232 8.91 -3.97 33.96
N PHE A 233 8.91 -2.63 33.85
CA PHE A 233 10.07 -1.86 33.38
C PHE A 233 10.86 -1.21 34.52
N ALA A 234 12.19 -1.17 34.38
CA ALA A 234 13.08 -0.33 35.16
C ALA A 234 12.86 1.17 34.82
N PRO A 235 13.28 2.12 35.69
CA PRO A 235 13.21 3.54 35.36
C PRO A 235 13.98 3.94 34.10
N ALA A 236 15.11 3.29 33.82
CA ALA A 236 15.89 3.53 32.61
C ALA A 236 15.17 3.00 31.37
N GLU A 237 14.69 1.75 31.40
CA GLU A 237 13.92 1.16 30.29
C GLU A 237 12.67 2.00 29.98
N TRP A 238 11.95 2.50 30.99
CA TRP A 238 10.79 3.39 30.79
C TRP A 238 11.16 4.71 30.11
N HIS A 239 12.31 5.27 30.46
CA HIS A 239 12.83 6.47 29.82
C HIS A 239 13.25 6.21 28.37
N ASP A 240 13.90 5.08 28.12
CA ASP A 240 14.35 4.68 26.79
C ASP A 240 13.13 4.45 25.88
N GLU A 241 12.09 3.75 26.35
CA GLU A 241 10.84 3.53 25.59
C GLU A 241 10.11 4.82 25.20
N LYS A 242 10.22 5.86 26.02
CA LYS A 242 9.67 7.19 25.72
C LYS A 242 10.45 7.84 24.58
N LEU A 243 11.77 7.79 24.64
CA LEU A 243 12.64 8.35 23.59
C LEU A 243 12.41 7.59 22.29
N ASP A 244 12.38 6.27 22.34
CA ASP A 244 12.11 5.41 21.18
C ASP A 244 10.73 5.72 20.57
N LEU A 245 9.70 5.91 21.41
CA LEU A 245 8.37 6.30 20.91
C LEU A 245 8.40 7.66 20.20
N ILE A 246 9.10 8.65 20.77
CA ILE A 246 9.24 9.97 20.15
C ILE A 246 9.93 9.86 18.79
N ASP A 247 11.03 9.10 18.72
CA ASP A 247 11.80 8.89 17.49
C ASP A 247 10.96 8.18 16.40
N ILE A 248 10.20 7.14 16.77
CA ILE A 248 9.27 6.45 15.87
C ILE A 248 8.21 7.43 15.34
N LEU A 249 7.57 8.20 16.24
CA LEU A 249 6.54 9.15 15.86
C LEU A 249 7.07 10.27 14.96
N ASP A 250 8.30 10.76 15.20
CA ASP A 250 8.93 11.75 14.33
C ASP A 250 9.12 11.23 12.92
N SER A 251 9.65 10.02 12.78
CA SER A 251 9.81 9.39 11.46
C SER A 251 8.46 9.17 10.77
N LYS A 252 7.45 8.70 11.50
CA LYS A 252 6.13 8.40 10.94
C LYS A 252 5.36 9.66 10.58
N LEU A 253 5.38 10.69 11.42
CA LEU A 253 4.71 11.96 11.13
C LEU A 253 5.35 12.68 9.95
N ALA A 254 6.68 12.67 9.84
CA ALA A 254 7.36 13.27 8.68
C ALA A 254 6.91 12.63 7.36
N ALA A 255 6.85 11.29 7.30
CA ALA A 255 6.34 10.58 6.13
C ALA A 255 4.84 10.83 5.90
N ALA A 256 4.05 10.87 6.98
CA ALA A 256 2.60 11.11 6.90
C ALA A 256 2.24 12.48 6.34
N VAL A 257 3.01 13.51 6.65
CA VAL A 257 2.77 14.87 6.14
C VAL A 257 2.85 14.89 4.60
N GLU A 258 3.82 14.17 4.01
CA GLU A 258 3.96 14.07 2.56
C GLU A 258 2.77 13.32 1.94
N ILE A 259 2.43 12.15 2.49
CA ILE A 259 1.30 11.34 2.03
C ILE A 259 -0.02 12.11 2.16
N TYR A 260 -0.24 12.76 3.29
CA TYR A 260 -1.44 13.55 3.56
C TYR A 260 -1.55 14.75 2.61
N SER A 261 -0.44 15.43 2.33
CA SER A 261 -0.43 16.54 1.38
C SER A 261 -0.75 16.07 -0.04
N ASP A 262 -0.21 14.93 -0.45
CA ASP A 262 -0.48 14.33 -1.76
C ASP A 262 -1.94 13.88 -1.89
N ASP A 263 -2.47 13.16 -0.89
CA ASP A 263 -3.88 12.76 -0.83
C ASP A 263 -4.83 13.96 -0.80
N SER A 264 -4.45 15.04 -0.10
CA SER A 264 -5.25 16.27 -0.07
C SER A 264 -5.29 16.94 -1.44
N ALA A 265 -4.14 17.09 -2.10
CA ALA A 265 -4.05 17.65 -3.44
C ALA A 265 -4.81 16.78 -4.46
N PHE A 266 -4.73 15.45 -4.32
CA PHE A 266 -5.48 14.50 -5.12
C PHE A 266 -6.99 14.72 -4.95
N LEU A 267 -7.52 14.77 -3.73
CA LEU A 267 -8.95 15.03 -3.49
C LEU A 267 -9.41 16.39 -4.04
N GLU A 268 -8.57 17.42 -4.00
CA GLU A 268 -8.87 18.73 -4.59
C GLU A 268 -8.89 18.71 -6.12
N SER A 269 -8.16 17.78 -6.74
CA SER A 269 -8.12 17.60 -8.20
C SER A 269 -9.32 16.82 -8.76
N LEU A 270 -10.02 16.06 -7.92
CA LEU A 270 -11.15 15.25 -8.33
C LEU A 270 -12.33 16.12 -8.80
N PRO A 271 -13.17 15.61 -9.72
CA PRO A 271 -14.47 16.20 -9.99
C PRO A 271 -15.29 16.37 -8.69
N PRO A 272 -16.17 17.39 -8.60
CA PRO A 272 -16.88 17.70 -7.37
C PRO A 272 -17.80 16.57 -6.91
N VAL A 273 -18.21 15.70 -7.83
CA VAL A 273 -19.05 14.52 -7.60
C VAL A 273 -18.58 13.38 -8.50
N LEU A 274 -18.51 12.16 -7.96
CA LEU A 274 -18.20 10.94 -8.71
C LEU A 274 -19.18 9.83 -8.38
N ILE A 275 -19.43 8.95 -9.36
CA ILE A 275 -19.99 7.63 -9.09
C ILE A 275 -18.85 6.78 -8.52
N THR A 276 -19.09 6.14 -7.37
CA THR A 276 -18.09 5.29 -6.73
C THR A 276 -18.49 3.82 -6.71
N ASN A 277 -19.78 3.52 -6.83
CA ASN A 277 -20.23 2.14 -6.95
C ASN A 277 -21.49 2.00 -7.80
N LEU A 278 -21.64 0.85 -8.41
CA LEU A 278 -22.85 0.40 -9.09
C LEU A 278 -23.18 -1.01 -8.59
N VAL A 279 -24.37 -1.17 -8.03
CA VAL A 279 -24.84 -2.41 -7.39
C VAL A 279 -26.04 -2.93 -8.16
N LYS A 280 -25.99 -4.20 -8.55
CA LYS A 280 -27.12 -4.92 -9.13
C LYS A 280 -27.45 -6.11 -8.26
N ASP A 281 -28.65 -6.12 -7.71
CA ASP A 281 -29.14 -7.19 -6.85
C ASP A 281 -30.62 -7.50 -7.16
N SER A 282 -31.19 -8.46 -6.45
CA SER A 282 -32.61 -8.81 -6.56
C SER A 282 -33.61 -7.65 -6.33
N SER A 283 -33.18 -6.56 -5.71
CA SER A 283 -33.98 -5.35 -5.48
C SER A 283 -33.84 -4.30 -6.59
N GLY A 284 -32.94 -4.50 -7.55
CA GLY A 284 -32.77 -3.67 -8.74
C GLY A 284 -31.35 -3.12 -8.88
N LEU A 285 -31.25 -2.02 -9.62
CA LEU A 285 -30.00 -1.35 -9.95
C LEU A 285 -29.85 -0.08 -9.10
N LYS A 286 -28.73 0.07 -8.43
CA LYS A 286 -28.42 1.20 -7.55
C LYS A 286 -27.04 1.74 -7.85
N ILE A 287 -26.87 3.04 -7.68
CA ILE A 287 -25.60 3.75 -7.86
C ILE A 287 -25.27 4.49 -6.58
N SER A 288 -24.05 4.36 -6.11
CA SER A 288 -23.50 5.19 -5.05
C SER A 288 -22.74 6.36 -5.64
N ILE A 289 -23.06 7.56 -5.17
CA ILE A 289 -22.47 8.82 -5.61
C ILE A 289 -21.88 9.52 -4.41
N ASN A 290 -20.64 9.99 -4.53
CA ASN A 290 -19.95 10.77 -3.50
C ASN A 290 -19.67 12.18 -4.00
N ARG A 291 -19.90 13.16 -3.11
CA ARG A 291 -19.62 14.58 -3.30
C ARG A 291 -18.38 14.96 -2.49
N PHE A 292 -17.37 15.49 -3.15
CA PHE A 292 -16.10 15.86 -2.52
C PHE A 292 -16.01 17.34 -2.19
N ASN A 293 -16.72 18.19 -2.96
CA ASN A 293 -16.76 19.63 -2.78
C ASN A 293 -18.19 20.17 -2.80
N VAL A 294 -18.44 21.21 -1.98
CA VAL A 294 -19.75 21.86 -1.87
C VAL A 294 -19.85 22.95 -2.93
N HIS A 295 -20.23 22.55 -4.14
CA HIS A 295 -20.62 23.48 -5.20
C HIS A 295 -22.12 23.36 -5.48
N GLU A 296 -22.82 24.50 -5.53
CA GLU A 296 -24.20 24.55 -6.01
C GLU A 296 -24.20 24.37 -7.53
N SER A 297 -24.37 23.13 -7.97
CA SER A 297 -24.54 22.78 -9.38
C SER A 297 -25.66 21.75 -9.50
N SER A 298 -26.40 21.79 -10.60
CA SER A 298 -27.36 20.74 -10.90
C SER A 298 -26.61 19.45 -11.16
N ILE A 299 -26.92 18.41 -10.38
CA ILE A 299 -26.34 17.08 -10.53
C ILE A 299 -27.48 16.15 -10.92
N GLU A 300 -27.30 15.42 -12.01
CA GLU A 300 -28.28 14.45 -12.49
C GLU A 300 -27.58 13.23 -13.08
N LEU A 301 -28.25 12.09 -12.97
CA LEU A 301 -27.94 10.89 -13.72
C LEU A 301 -28.80 10.87 -14.97
N ARG A 302 -28.25 10.50 -16.12
CA ARG A 302 -28.99 10.47 -17.38
C ARG A 302 -28.69 9.21 -18.18
N MET A 303 -29.71 8.73 -18.89
CA MET A 303 -29.54 7.85 -20.03
C MET A 303 -30.49 8.32 -21.15
N ASN A 304 -29.93 8.69 -22.30
CA ASN A 304 -30.70 9.30 -23.40
C ASN A 304 -31.54 10.51 -22.90
N GLU A 305 -32.86 10.45 -23.02
CA GLU A 305 -33.82 11.50 -22.62
C GLU A 305 -34.33 11.33 -21.17
N GLU A 306 -33.97 10.24 -20.48
CA GLU A 306 -34.38 9.98 -19.10
C GLU A 306 -33.35 10.54 -18.11
N SER A 307 -33.79 11.41 -17.19
CA SER A 307 -32.92 12.05 -16.19
C SER A 307 -33.44 11.85 -14.76
N ILE A 308 -32.53 11.63 -13.82
CA ILE A 308 -32.81 11.51 -12.39
C ILE A 308 -31.96 12.55 -11.63
N PRO A 309 -32.57 13.54 -10.96
CA PRO A 309 -31.83 14.52 -10.18
C PRO A 309 -31.22 13.87 -8.93
N VAL A 310 -30.03 14.34 -8.54
CA VAL A 310 -29.26 13.85 -7.39
C VAL A 310 -29.20 14.94 -6.30
N PRO A 311 -30.08 14.91 -5.29
CA PRO A 311 -30.14 15.95 -4.27
C PRO A 311 -29.20 15.68 -3.09
N PHE A 312 -28.14 16.47 -2.89
CA PHE A 312 -27.30 16.39 -1.68
C PHE A 312 -27.82 17.30 -0.56
N GLU A 313 -28.58 16.77 0.41
CA GLU A 313 -29.13 17.57 1.53
C GLU A 313 -28.18 17.71 2.72
N TYR A 314 -27.64 16.60 3.26
CA TYR A 314 -26.82 16.59 4.49
C TYR A 314 -25.61 15.65 4.45
N ASN A 315 -25.66 14.62 3.60
CA ASN A 315 -24.60 13.63 3.48
C ASN A 315 -23.80 13.86 2.21
N ASP A 316 -22.49 13.62 2.28
CA ASP A 316 -21.59 13.67 1.12
C ASP A 316 -21.61 12.38 0.30
N SER A 317 -22.42 11.38 0.70
CA SER A 317 -22.63 10.14 -0.05
C SER A 317 -24.12 9.82 -0.16
N GLN A 318 -24.55 9.36 -1.33
CA GLN A 318 -25.93 8.96 -1.61
C GLN A 318 -25.99 7.66 -2.40
N MET A 319 -27.03 6.87 -2.18
CA MET A 319 -27.36 5.71 -3.00
C MET A 319 -28.70 5.94 -3.70
N ILE A 320 -28.71 5.80 -5.02
CA ILE A 320 -29.85 6.12 -5.89
C ILE A 320 -30.22 4.90 -6.70
N SER A 321 -31.49 4.51 -6.65
CA SER A 321 -32.04 3.51 -7.56
C SER A 321 -32.22 4.09 -8.95
N ILE A 322 -31.73 3.39 -9.97
CA ILE A 322 -31.94 3.74 -11.38
C ILE A 322 -32.82 2.69 -12.08
N PRO A 323 -33.48 3.02 -13.20
CA PRO A 323 -34.36 2.11 -13.90
C PRO A 323 -33.60 0.88 -14.43
N SER A 324 -34.22 -0.28 -14.32
CA SER A 324 -33.59 -1.56 -14.69
C SER A 324 -33.33 -1.72 -16.20
N HIS A 325 -33.94 -0.89 -17.03
CA HIS A 325 -33.73 -0.89 -18.49
C HIS A 325 -32.57 0.00 -18.92
N TRP A 326 -31.90 0.69 -17.99
CA TRP A 326 -30.73 1.48 -18.34
C TRP A 326 -29.56 0.57 -18.71
N GLU A 327 -28.94 0.84 -19.85
CA GLU A 327 -27.77 0.10 -20.36
C GLU A 327 -26.45 0.81 -20.02
N TYR A 328 -26.52 2.12 -19.82
CA TYR A 328 -25.42 2.95 -19.35
C TYR A 328 -25.98 4.12 -18.53
N VAL A 329 -25.10 4.83 -17.82
CA VAL A 329 -25.43 6.01 -17.03
C VAL A 329 -24.39 7.09 -17.27
N GLU A 330 -24.85 8.31 -17.52
CA GLU A 330 -24.04 9.52 -17.53
C GLU A 330 -24.25 10.28 -16.21
N LEU A 331 -23.15 10.61 -15.51
CA LEU A 331 -23.16 11.60 -14.44
C LEU A 331 -22.95 12.98 -15.05
N ILE A 332 -23.90 13.88 -14.81
CA ILE A 332 -23.89 15.23 -15.37
C ILE A 332 -23.82 16.25 -14.24
N ILE A 333 -22.90 17.20 -14.38
CA ILE A 333 -22.72 18.30 -13.44
C ILE A 333 -22.78 19.61 -14.22
N ALA A 334 -23.72 20.48 -13.86
CA ALA A 334 -23.94 21.76 -14.54
C ALA A 334 -24.16 21.67 -16.08
N GLY A 335 -24.59 20.50 -16.57
CA GLY A 335 -24.86 20.24 -17.99
C GLY A 335 -23.73 19.52 -18.73
N ASP A 336 -22.54 19.39 -18.12
CA ASP A 336 -21.41 18.67 -18.69
C ASP A 336 -21.39 17.22 -18.22
N VAL A 337 -21.09 16.28 -19.13
CA VAL A 337 -20.90 14.87 -18.80
C VAL A 337 -19.55 14.69 -18.13
N VAL A 338 -19.55 14.22 -16.88
CA VAL A 338 -18.35 14.03 -16.06
C VAL A 338 -17.89 12.58 -16.06
N GLN A 339 -18.83 11.63 -16.14
CA GLN A 339 -18.54 10.21 -16.13
C GLN A 339 -19.61 9.46 -16.91
N THR A 340 -19.19 8.46 -17.71
CA THR A 340 -20.10 7.56 -18.43
C THR A 340 -19.77 6.13 -18.05
N LEU A 341 -20.76 5.35 -17.62
CA LEU A 341 -20.57 3.99 -17.15
C LEU A 341 -21.56 3.04 -17.81
N PRO A 342 -21.12 1.94 -18.44
CA PRO A 342 -22.00 0.84 -18.79
C PRO A 342 -22.58 0.20 -17.51
N VAL A 343 -23.83 -0.25 -17.56
CA VAL A 343 -24.44 -0.96 -16.44
C VAL A 343 -23.91 -2.39 -16.37
N VAL A 344 -23.75 -2.93 -15.15
CA VAL A 344 -23.28 -4.30 -14.95
C VAL A 344 -24.32 -5.34 -15.41
N ASN A 345 -23.85 -6.39 -16.08
CA ASN A 345 -24.70 -7.42 -16.67
C ASN A 345 -25.21 -8.42 -15.63
N GLU A 346 -24.39 -8.81 -14.67
CA GLU A 346 -24.70 -9.81 -13.64
C GLU A 346 -24.98 -9.18 -12.26
N GLU A 347 -25.54 -9.97 -11.34
CA GLU A 347 -25.69 -9.54 -9.94
C GLU A 347 -24.30 -9.38 -9.30
N GLY A 348 -24.09 -8.30 -8.57
CA GLY A 348 -22.80 -7.98 -7.95
C GLY A 348 -22.61 -6.50 -7.69
N VAL A 349 -21.40 -6.14 -7.30
CA VAL A 349 -20.97 -4.77 -7.05
C VAL A 349 -19.80 -4.44 -7.95
N LEU A 350 -19.93 -3.34 -8.68
CA LEU A 350 -18.81 -2.64 -9.28
C LEU A 350 -18.41 -1.51 -8.35
N SER A 351 -17.18 -1.53 -7.86
CA SER A 351 -16.57 -0.45 -7.10
C SER A 351 -15.56 0.30 -7.97
N ILE A 352 -15.53 1.61 -7.80
CA ILE A 352 -14.71 2.53 -8.58
C ILE A 352 -13.80 3.26 -7.58
N ALA A 353 -12.50 3.04 -7.72
CA ALA A 353 -11.49 3.79 -6.99
C ALA A 353 -11.49 5.25 -7.45
N LEU A 354 -11.03 6.16 -6.58
CA LEU A 354 -11.05 7.60 -6.88
C LEU A 354 -10.14 7.99 -8.06
N ASP A 355 -9.17 7.14 -8.40
CA ASP A 355 -8.26 7.29 -9.55
C ASP A 355 -8.77 6.58 -10.82
N ASP A 356 -10.07 6.32 -10.90
CA ASP A 356 -10.76 5.76 -12.08
C ASP A 356 -10.36 4.30 -12.42
N GLN A 357 -10.05 3.51 -11.39
CA GLN A 357 -9.90 2.06 -11.52
C GLN A 357 -11.15 1.31 -11.08
N TYR A 358 -11.44 0.17 -11.70
CA TYR A 358 -12.69 -0.57 -11.52
C TYR A 358 -12.46 -2.00 -11.05
N ILE A 359 -13.19 -2.38 -9.99
CA ILE A 359 -13.18 -3.74 -9.45
C ILE A 359 -14.61 -4.28 -9.36
N PHE A 360 -14.76 -5.56 -9.73
CA PHE A 360 -16.00 -6.29 -9.59
C PHE A 360 -15.89 -7.25 -8.39
N SER A 361 -16.89 -7.23 -7.51
CA SER A 361 -17.00 -8.15 -6.39
C SER A 361 -18.39 -8.77 -6.30
N ASP A 362 -18.41 -10.06 -5.98
CA ASP A 362 -19.64 -10.79 -5.66
C ASP A 362 -20.14 -10.44 -4.24
N GLU A 363 -19.25 -9.91 -3.41
CA GLU A 363 -19.55 -9.47 -2.04
C GLU A 363 -19.83 -7.96 -2.01
N ILE A 364 -20.95 -7.60 -1.37
CA ILE A 364 -21.27 -6.19 -1.08
C ILE A 364 -20.43 -5.78 0.14
N PHE A 365 -19.24 -5.25 -0.11
CA PHE A 365 -18.44 -4.64 0.94
C PHE A 365 -18.99 -3.26 1.33
N ASP A 366 -18.58 -2.80 2.50
CA ASP A 366 -18.80 -1.41 2.89
C ASP A 366 -18.17 -0.52 1.81
N LEU A 367 -18.96 0.40 1.25
CA LEU A 367 -18.71 1.19 0.05
C LEU A 367 -17.67 2.29 0.31
N GLN A 368 -16.58 1.94 0.98
CA GLN A 368 -15.53 2.88 1.33
C GLN A 368 -14.83 3.31 0.05
N THR A 369 -14.75 4.62 -0.13
CA THR A 369 -13.96 5.22 -1.19
C THR A 369 -12.50 4.94 -0.91
N MET A 370 -11.81 4.32 -1.86
CA MET A 370 -10.37 4.08 -1.84
C MET A 370 -9.71 4.92 -2.93
N ARG A 371 -8.48 5.38 -2.69
CA ARG A 371 -7.77 6.18 -3.70
C ARG A 371 -7.47 5.36 -4.94
N SER A 372 -6.93 4.16 -4.77
CA SER A 372 -6.45 3.30 -5.85
C SER A 372 -6.57 1.82 -5.46
N ILE A 373 -6.75 0.94 -6.44
CA ILE A 373 -6.78 -0.52 -6.23
C ILE A 373 -5.37 -1.00 -5.85
N PRO A 374 -5.22 -1.92 -4.87
CA PRO A 374 -3.92 -2.51 -4.55
C PRO A 374 -3.26 -3.12 -5.79
N GLU A 375 -1.94 -2.97 -5.87
CA GLU A 375 -1.13 -3.52 -6.96
C GLU A 375 -1.46 -5.00 -7.20
N GLN A 376 -1.68 -5.33 -8.46
CA GLN A 376 -1.91 -6.68 -8.94
C GLN A 376 -0.71 -7.15 -9.77
N ASP A 377 -0.48 -8.47 -9.81
CA ASP A 377 0.56 -9.07 -10.66
C ASP A 377 0.44 -8.67 -12.14
N PHE A 378 -0.80 -8.47 -12.63
CA PHE A 378 -1.09 -8.05 -14.00
C PHE A 378 -2.17 -6.99 -14.03
N GLN A 379 -2.01 -6.02 -14.93
CA GLN A 379 -2.92 -4.91 -15.12
C GLN A 379 -3.00 -4.47 -16.58
N LEU A 380 -4.09 -3.82 -16.95
CA LEU A 380 -4.24 -3.13 -18.22
C LEU A 380 -3.31 -1.91 -18.22
N ASN A 381 -2.58 -1.66 -19.32
CA ASN A 381 -1.65 -0.53 -19.43
C ASN A 381 -2.06 0.47 -20.51
N GLU A 382 -2.53 -0.01 -21.66
CA GLU A 382 -2.97 0.84 -22.78
C GLU A 382 -4.18 0.23 -23.48
N ILE A 383 -5.16 1.06 -23.84
CA ILE A 383 -6.35 0.66 -24.61
C ILE A 383 -6.58 1.70 -25.71
N ALA A 384 -6.68 1.26 -26.96
CA ALA A 384 -7.12 2.08 -28.07
C ALA A 384 -8.27 1.42 -28.81
N PHE A 385 -9.28 2.20 -29.16
CA PHE A 385 -10.34 1.74 -30.05
C PHE A 385 -10.49 2.68 -31.24
N ASN A 386 -10.62 2.10 -32.44
CA ASN A 386 -10.95 2.81 -33.66
C ASN A 386 -12.35 2.39 -34.13
N ALA A 387 -13.31 3.31 -34.03
CA ALA A 387 -14.71 3.06 -34.37
C ALA A 387 -14.94 2.80 -35.87
N ILE A 388 -14.07 3.31 -36.76
CA ILE A 388 -14.21 3.17 -38.21
C ILE A 388 -13.97 1.72 -38.64
N ASP A 389 -12.83 1.16 -38.20
CA ASP A 389 -12.42 -0.20 -38.56
C ASP A 389 -12.80 -1.23 -37.49
N GLN A 390 -13.46 -0.79 -36.40
CA GLN A 390 -13.82 -1.60 -35.25
C GLN A 390 -12.61 -2.28 -34.61
N LYS A 391 -11.42 -1.65 -34.68
CA LYS A 391 -10.16 -2.20 -34.18
C LYS A 391 -9.99 -1.84 -32.71
N LEU A 392 -9.91 -2.84 -31.83
CA LEU A 392 -9.54 -2.73 -30.43
C LEU A 392 -8.08 -3.17 -30.25
N SER A 393 -7.29 -2.34 -29.59
CA SER A 393 -5.90 -2.58 -29.25
C SER A 393 -5.77 -2.51 -27.73
N VAL A 394 -5.09 -3.48 -27.12
CA VAL A 394 -4.89 -3.54 -25.67
C VAL A 394 -3.46 -3.98 -25.37
N GLU A 395 -2.83 -3.29 -24.43
CA GLU A 395 -1.55 -3.67 -23.84
C GLU A 395 -1.79 -4.03 -22.38
N ILE A 396 -1.19 -5.15 -21.99
CA ILE A 396 -1.25 -5.68 -20.64
C ILE A 396 0.17 -5.72 -20.11
N ALA A 397 0.35 -5.23 -18.89
CA ALA A 397 1.63 -5.18 -18.23
C ALA A 397 1.58 -5.94 -16.91
N GLY A 398 2.62 -6.71 -16.62
CA GLY A 398 2.72 -7.41 -15.35
C GLY A 398 3.79 -8.48 -15.28
N ASN A 399 3.94 -9.04 -14.09
CA ASN A 399 4.84 -10.13 -13.79
C ASN A 399 4.33 -10.93 -12.59
N SER A 400 4.70 -12.19 -12.53
CA SER A 400 4.36 -13.06 -11.40
C SER A 400 5.48 -14.08 -11.20
N GLU A 401 5.65 -14.56 -9.97
CA GLU A 401 6.62 -15.61 -9.65
C GLU A 401 6.25 -16.95 -10.27
N TRP A 402 4.97 -17.13 -10.62
CA TRP A 402 4.43 -18.35 -11.20
C TRP A 402 3.81 -18.11 -12.57
N SER A 403 3.63 -19.19 -13.33
CA SER A 403 2.84 -19.15 -14.55
C SER A 403 1.38 -18.91 -14.18
N THR A 404 0.81 -17.81 -14.67
CA THR A 404 -0.58 -17.44 -14.43
C THR A 404 -1.36 -17.53 -15.73
N GLN A 405 -2.48 -18.24 -15.72
CA GLN A 405 -3.40 -18.28 -16.86
C GLN A 405 -4.26 -17.02 -16.83
N LEU A 406 -4.15 -16.24 -17.90
CA LEU A 406 -4.80 -14.93 -18.05
C LEU A 406 -5.80 -14.98 -19.20
N GLY A 407 -6.83 -14.15 -19.08
CA GLY A 407 -7.90 -14.04 -20.06
C GLY A 407 -8.39 -12.61 -20.17
N LEU A 408 -8.65 -12.17 -21.39
CA LEU A 408 -9.27 -10.89 -21.69
C LEU A 408 -10.70 -11.14 -22.15
N PHE A 409 -11.67 -10.46 -21.56
CA PHE A 409 -13.10 -10.63 -21.86
C PHE A 409 -13.71 -9.30 -22.26
N ILE A 410 -14.69 -9.36 -23.18
CA ILE A 410 -15.64 -8.27 -23.39
C ILE A 410 -16.99 -8.74 -22.85
N ASP A 411 -17.45 -8.11 -21.78
CA ASP A 411 -18.53 -8.62 -20.94
C ASP A 411 -18.24 -10.10 -20.58
N ASP A 412 -19.17 -11.02 -20.87
CA ASP A 412 -19.02 -12.45 -20.56
C ASP A 412 -18.28 -13.23 -21.67
N SER A 413 -17.82 -12.55 -22.74
CA SER A 413 -17.23 -13.20 -23.92
C SER A 413 -15.70 -13.18 -23.86
N LEU A 414 -15.09 -14.36 -23.77
CA LEU A 414 -13.64 -14.51 -23.84
C LEU A 414 -13.11 -14.06 -25.20
N LEU A 415 -12.27 -13.02 -25.20
CA LEU A 415 -11.62 -12.46 -26.38
C LEU A 415 -10.28 -13.14 -26.65
N TRP A 416 -9.50 -13.37 -25.60
CA TRP A 416 -8.18 -13.98 -25.69
C TRP A 416 -7.75 -14.63 -24.38
N GLU A 417 -6.98 -15.71 -24.46
CA GLU A 417 -6.46 -16.47 -23.33
C GLU A 417 -4.99 -16.81 -23.58
N TRP A 418 -4.15 -16.67 -22.54
CA TRP A 418 -2.75 -17.04 -22.60
C TRP A 418 -2.22 -17.44 -21.21
N ASN A 419 -1.01 -17.99 -21.18
CA ASN A 419 -0.28 -18.24 -19.95
C ASN A 419 0.90 -17.27 -19.87
N SER A 420 1.02 -16.55 -18.76
CA SER A 420 2.18 -15.72 -18.49
C SER A 420 3.41 -16.57 -18.18
N MET A 421 4.58 -16.06 -18.55
CA MET A 421 5.85 -16.66 -18.14
C MET A 421 6.22 -16.15 -16.75
N PRO A 422 6.68 -17.02 -15.83
CA PRO A 422 7.15 -16.57 -14.53
C PRO A 422 8.39 -15.70 -14.68
N GLY A 423 8.46 -14.61 -13.91
CA GLY A 423 9.56 -13.67 -13.96
C GLY A 423 9.43 -12.52 -12.97
N PHE A 424 10.56 -11.88 -12.67
CA PHE A 424 10.63 -10.70 -11.79
C PHE A 424 10.58 -9.39 -12.57
N GLU A 425 10.71 -9.43 -13.90
CA GLU A 425 10.61 -8.25 -14.76
C GLU A 425 9.20 -8.11 -15.32
N VAL A 426 8.68 -6.89 -15.31
CA VAL A 426 7.39 -6.54 -15.94
C VAL A 426 7.47 -6.84 -17.44
N ASN A 427 6.53 -7.65 -17.92
CA ASN A 427 6.37 -7.93 -19.33
C ASN A 427 5.18 -7.15 -19.88
N PHE A 428 5.34 -6.65 -21.10
CA PHE A 428 4.29 -5.96 -21.85
C PHE A 428 3.80 -6.85 -22.98
N VAL A 429 2.49 -6.95 -23.12
CA VAL A 429 1.85 -7.80 -24.11
C VAL A 429 0.81 -7.02 -24.89
N ASP A 430 1.18 -6.70 -26.12
CA ASP A 430 0.33 -5.99 -27.08
C ASP A 430 -0.54 -6.95 -27.88
N SER A 431 -1.80 -6.60 -28.07
CA SER A 431 -2.70 -7.36 -28.94
C SER A 431 -3.77 -6.48 -29.60
N ASN A 432 -4.22 -6.93 -30.77
CA ASN A 432 -5.16 -6.23 -31.63
C ASN A 432 -6.28 -7.16 -32.09
N TRP A 433 -7.53 -6.69 -32.03
CA TRP A 433 -8.71 -7.42 -32.47
C TRP A 433 -9.62 -6.52 -33.33
N ILE A 434 -10.32 -7.13 -34.29
CA ILE A 434 -11.41 -6.48 -35.02
C ILE A 434 -12.71 -6.97 -34.40
N LEU A 435 -13.47 -6.06 -33.80
CA LEU A 435 -14.72 -6.37 -33.14
C LEU A 435 -15.85 -6.49 -34.16
N MET A 436 -16.61 -7.59 -34.06
CA MET A 436 -17.84 -7.79 -34.84
C MET A 436 -19.05 -7.71 -33.90
N THR A 437 -19.22 -6.54 -33.26
CA THR A 437 -20.30 -6.28 -32.31
C THR A 437 -21.12 -5.08 -32.75
N SER A 438 -22.41 -5.11 -32.43
CA SER A 438 -23.29 -3.94 -32.54
C SER A 438 -23.54 -3.28 -31.18
N LYS A 439 -22.90 -3.78 -30.11
CA LYS A 439 -22.99 -3.15 -28.79
C LYS A 439 -22.26 -1.81 -28.82
N GLU A 440 -22.92 -0.80 -28.29
CA GLU A 440 -22.38 0.56 -28.21
C GLU A 440 -21.52 0.75 -26.95
N ASN A 441 -21.84 0.03 -25.88
CA ASN A 441 -21.13 0.07 -24.61
C ASN A 441 -20.93 -1.36 -24.08
N GLY A 442 -19.86 -1.56 -23.31
CA GLY A 442 -19.58 -2.83 -22.63
C GLY A 442 -18.39 -2.71 -21.69
N TRP A 443 -17.96 -3.83 -21.12
CA TRP A 443 -16.82 -3.87 -20.21
C TRP A 443 -15.67 -4.69 -20.80
N LEU A 444 -14.45 -4.18 -20.70
CA LEU A 444 -13.23 -4.96 -20.89
C LEU A 444 -12.77 -5.50 -19.54
N HIS A 445 -12.64 -6.81 -19.39
CA HIS A 445 -12.15 -7.43 -18.15
C HIS A 445 -10.84 -8.16 -18.40
N LEU A 446 -9.82 -7.83 -17.60
CA LEU A 446 -8.64 -8.67 -17.44
C LEU A 446 -8.90 -9.64 -16.29
N CYS A 447 -8.74 -10.94 -16.55
CA CYS A 447 -9.03 -12.00 -15.60
C CYS A 447 -7.83 -12.95 -15.45
N HIS A 448 -7.74 -13.63 -14.31
CA HIS A 448 -6.89 -14.80 -14.10
C HIS A 448 -7.70 -16.01 -13.64
N VAL A 449 -7.14 -17.21 -13.81
CA VAL A 449 -7.73 -18.43 -13.26
C VAL A 449 -7.30 -18.60 -11.81
N ASN A 450 -8.28 -18.73 -10.89
CA ASN A 450 -8.03 -18.98 -9.48
C ASN A 450 -7.81 -20.47 -9.17
N GLY A 451 -7.51 -20.82 -7.91
CA GLY A 451 -7.25 -22.20 -7.49
C GLY A 451 -8.42 -23.19 -7.64
N ASN A 452 -9.62 -22.73 -8.01
CA ASN A 452 -10.79 -23.54 -8.30
C ASN A 452 -11.09 -23.65 -9.81
N ASP A 453 -10.14 -23.29 -10.66
CA ASP A 453 -10.29 -23.26 -12.13
C ASP A 453 -11.39 -22.28 -12.61
N ALA A 454 -11.68 -21.24 -11.83
CA ALA A 454 -12.65 -20.20 -12.18
C ALA A 454 -11.95 -18.87 -12.52
N TRP A 455 -12.50 -18.15 -13.49
CA TRP A 455 -12.04 -16.81 -13.84
C TRP A 455 -12.36 -15.83 -12.71
N LYS A 456 -11.35 -15.05 -12.31
CA LYS A 456 -11.46 -13.94 -11.37
C LYS A 456 -10.97 -12.68 -12.05
N ILE A 457 -11.80 -11.63 -12.02
CA ILE A 457 -11.47 -10.31 -12.55
C ILE A 457 -10.33 -9.70 -11.72
N LEU A 458 -9.31 -9.21 -12.42
CA LEU A 458 -8.19 -8.43 -11.88
C LEU A 458 -8.48 -6.93 -12.01
N GLU A 459 -8.84 -6.49 -13.22
CA GLU A 459 -9.12 -5.09 -13.54
C GLU A 459 -10.19 -5.03 -14.63
N SER A 460 -11.00 -3.97 -14.60
CA SER A 460 -11.99 -3.69 -15.65
C SER A 460 -11.84 -2.28 -16.20
N ARG A 461 -12.23 -2.06 -17.46
CA ARG A 461 -12.37 -0.73 -18.06
C ARG A 461 -13.65 -0.64 -18.89
N PRO A 462 -14.37 0.48 -18.85
CA PRO A 462 -15.52 0.69 -19.71
C PRO A 462 -15.07 0.80 -21.18
N LEU A 463 -15.83 0.21 -22.09
CA LEU A 463 -15.65 0.34 -23.53
C LEU A 463 -16.79 1.14 -24.12
N HIS A 464 -16.47 2.30 -24.69
CA HIS A 464 -17.41 3.14 -25.45
C HIS A 464 -17.14 2.98 -26.94
N LEU A 465 -17.85 2.04 -27.58
CA LEU A 465 -17.56 1.58 -28.95
C LEU A 465 -18.22 2.44 -30.05
N GLN A 466 -18.79 3.58 -29.68
CA GLN A 466 -19.39 4.55 -30.62
C GLN A 466 -18.35 5.51 -31.21
N GLU A 467 -17.28 5.81 -30.47
CA GLU A 467 -16.26 6.79 -30.85
C GLU A 467 -14.85 6.20 -30.69
N SER A 468 -13.91 6.70 -31.48
CA SER A 468 -12.51 6.29 -31.33
C SER A 468 -11.92 6.95 -30.08
N PHE A 469 -11.24 6.17 -29.25
CA PHE A 469 -10.59 6.66 -28.04
C PHE A 469 -9.23 6.00 -27.85
N HIS A 470 -8.41 6.64 -27.00
CA HIS A 470 -7.13 6.11 -26.60
C HIS A 470 -6.83 6.51 -25.15
N GLU A 471 -6.49 5.53 -24.34
CA GLU A 471 -6.24 5.65 -22.92
C GLU A 471 -4.99 4.86 -22.56
N SER A 472 -4.15 5.45 -21.70
CA SER A 472 -2.92 4.81 -21.25
C SER A 472 -2.62 5.16 -19.81
N LYS A 473 -2.03 4.23 -19.06
CA LYS A 473 -1.40 4.53 -17.79
C LYS A 473 -0.10 5.29 -18.06
N VAL A 474 0.04 6.50 -17.50
CA VAL A 474 1.19 7.39 -17.71
C VAL A 474 1.87 7.73 -16.36
N PRO A 475 3.19 7.45 -16.19
CA PRO A 475 3.99 6.53 -17.02
C PRO A 475 3.43 5.11 -17.00
N ASP A 476 4.06 4.12 -17.65
CA ASP A 476 3.63 2.72 -17.59
C ASP A 476 3.30 2.32 -16.13
N LEU A 477 2.15 1.67 -15.95
CA LEU A 477 1.59 1.30 -14.63
C LEU A 477 1.21 2.48 -13.71
N GLY A 478 1.18 3.70 -14.23
CA GLY A 478 0.72 4.91 -13.55
C GLY A 478 -0.78 5.17 -13.70
N ILE A 479 -1.15 6.44 -13.85
CA ILE A 479 -2.55 6.89 -13.83
C ILE A 479 -3.16 6.83 -15.23
N TRP A 480 -4.38 6.33 -15.35
CA TRP A 480 -5.15 6.36 -16.60
C TRP A 480 -5.30 7.79 -17.13
N THR A 481 -4.85 7.99 -18.36
CA THR A 481 -4.85 9.28 -19.04
C THR A 481 -5.38 9.10 -20.45
N VAL A 482 -6.36 9.92 -20.84
CA VAL A 482 -6.81 9.99 -22.23
C VAL A 482 -5.76 10.72 -23.06
N LEU A 483 -5.25 10.05 -24.08
CA LEU A 483 -4.23 10.59 -24.97
C LEU A 483 -4.78 10.74 -26.40
N SER A 484 -4.13 11.61 -27.18
CA SER A 484 -4.49 11.83 -28.59
C SER A 484 -3.71 10.92 -29.55
N PHE A 485 -2.86 10.04 -29.02
CA PHE A 485 -1.96 9.18 -29.78
C PHE A 485 -1.60 7.94 -28.96
N SER A 486 -1.47 6.80 -29.64
CA SER A 486 -1.05 5.53 -29.05
C SER A 486 0.47 5.42 -28.89
N THR A 487 0.87 4.72 -27.84
CA THR A 487 2.24 4.43 -27.42
C THR A 487 2.62 2.94 -27.55
N PHE A 488 1.72 2.09 -28.08
CA PHE A 488 1.93 0.64 -28.23
C PHE A 488 3.34 0.26 -28.70
N GLY A 489 3.98 -0.63 -27.95
CA GLY A 489 5.32 -1.13 -28.21
C GLY A 489 6.46 -0.18 -27.78
N GLU A 490 6.14 0.93 -27.11
CA GLU A 490 7.07 1.88 -26.49
C GLU A 490 6.57 2.21 -25.06
N SER A 491 7.42 2.85 -24.25
CA SER A 491 7.01 3.25 -22.89
C SER A 491 6.05 4.45 -22.91
N ASN A 492 5.03 4.43 -22.04
CA ASN A 492 4.01 5.48 -21.91
C ASN A 492 4.55 6.79 -21.28
N ASP A 493 5.55 7.42 -21.87
CA ASP A 493 6.17 8.65 -21.34
C ASP A 493 5.75 9.91 -22.14
N ILE A 494 4.92 10.74 -21.51
CA ILE A 494 4.45 12.02 -22.08
C ILE A 494 5.59 13.00 -22.38
N THR A 495 6.72 12.93 -21.66
CA THR A 495 7.88 13.81 -21.85
C THR A 495 8.81 13.36 -22.98
N ARG A 496 8.83 12.07 -23.32
CA ARG A 496 9.56 11.54 -24.49
C ARG A 496 8.82 11.74 -25.82
N SER A 497 7.53 12.10 -25.79
CA SER A 497 6.72 12.29 -27.00
C SER A 497 6.90 13.63 -27.75
N GLN A 498 7.85 14.52 -27.37
CA GLN A 498 8.17 15.72 -28.16
C GLN A 498 9.38 15.64 -29.09
N GLN A 499 10.05 14.49 -29.22
CA GLN A 499 11.06 14.26 -30.28
C GLN A 499 10.98 12.88 -30.91
N ASN A 500 9.81 12.54 -31.45
CA ASN A 500 9.65 11.88 -32.76
C ASN A 500 8.15 11.67 -32.98
N LYS A 501 7.51 12.60 -33.68
CA LYS A 501 6.26 12.30 -34.39
C LYS A 501 6.60 11.33 -35.51
N GLN A 502 6.59 10.03 -35.20
CA GLN A 502 6.45 9.02 -36.21
C GLN A 502 5.15 8.28 -35.92
N PHE A 503 4.04 8.91 -36.31
CA PHE A 503 2.87 8.15 -36.72
C PHE A 503 3.38 7.18 -37.79
N ILE A 504 3.48 5.89 -37.47
CA ILE A 504 3.51 4.85 -38.49
C ILE A 504 2.04 4.52 -38.68
N PRO A 505 1.37 5.03 -39.73
CA PRO A 505 0.02 4.60 -39.99
C PRO A 505 0.13 3.17 -40.55
N GLU A 506 -0.58 2.22 -39.96
CA GLU A 506 -0.67 0.82 -40.42
C GLU A 506 -1.51 0.75 -41.72
N ILE A 507 -1.05 1.40 -42.78
CA ILE A 507 -1.72 1.42 -44.10
C ILE A 507 -1.45 0.11 -44.85
N PHE A 508 -0.36 -0.56 -44.50
CA PHE A 508 0.05 -1.82 -45.10
C PHE A 508 0.93 -2.64 -44.16
N ALA A 509 0.77 -3.96 -44.19
CA ALA A 509 1.62 -4.90 -43.47
C ALA A 509 2.69 -5.44 -44.43
N PHE A 510 3.96 -5.10 -44.21
CA PHE A 510 5.06 -5.65 -45.02
C PHE A 510 5.78 -6.78 -44.28
N TYR A 511 5.52 -8.02 -44.70
CA TYR A 511 6.03 -9.22 -44.05
C TYR A 511 7.49 -9.49 -44.39
N GLN A 512 8.16 -10.21 -43.48
CA GLN A 512 9.48 -10.75 -43.77
C GLN A 512 9.36 -11.80 -44.89
N ASN A 513 10.27 -11.76 -45.86
CA ASN A 513 10.29 -12.77 -46.92
C ASN A 513 10.46 -14.18 -46.32
N TYR A 514 9.73 -15.17 -46.83
CA TYR A 514 9.84 -16.55 -46.35
C TYR A 514 10.12 -17.52 -47.51
N PRO A 515 11.13 -18.41 -47.36
CA PRO A 515 12.05 -18.51 -46.22
C PRO A 515 13.04 -17.34 -46.13
N ASN A 516 13.59 -17.07 -44.94
CA ASN A 516 14.75 -16.20 -44.73
C ASN A 516 15.56 -16.68 -43.52
N PRO A 517 16.82 -17.15 -43.66
CA PRO A 517 17.58 -17.26 -44.91
C PRO A 517 16.95 -18.18 -45.94
N PHE A 518 17.20 -17.95 -47.23
CA PHE A 518 16.66 -18.77 -48.32
C PHE A 518 17.76 -19.34 -49.21
N ASN A 519 17.42 -20.45 -49.88
CA ASN A 519 18.21 -21.03 -50.96
C ASN A 519 17.40 -20.93 -52.26
N SER A 520 18.03 -20.40 -53.31
CA SER A 520 17.51 -20.17 -54.66
C SER A 520 16.35 -19.17 -54.78
N SER A 521 15.26 -19.33 -54.02
CA SER A 521 14.09 -18.44 -54.07
C SER A 521 13.42 -18.18 -52.72
N THR A 522 12.71 -17.07 -52.62
CA THR A 522 11.91 -16.66 -51.45
C THR A 522 10.64 -15.95 -51.89
N ASN A 523 9.61 -15.99 -51.07
CA ASN A 523 8.35 -15.29 -51.33
C ASN A 523 8.30 -13.98 -50.52
N ILE A 524 7.84 -12.92 -51.15
CA ILE A 524 7.73 -11.57 -50.62
C ILE A 524 6.25 -11.22 -50.58
N THR A 525 5.70 -10.97 -49.38
CA THR A 525 4.29 -10.66 -49.21
C THR A 525 4.05 -9.33 -48.52
N PHE A 526 2.97 -8.67 -48.89
CA PHE A 526 2.45 -7.52 -48.16
C PHE A 526 0.93 -7.41 -48.32
N ASP A 527 0.30 -6.83 -47.32
CA ASP A 527 -1.12 -6.47 -47.35
C ASP A 527 -1.27 -4.97 -47.50
N LEU A 528 -2.19 -4.54 -48.37
CA LEU A 528 -2.68 -3.18 -48.42
C LEU A 528 -4.03 -3.13 -47.70
N LEU A 529 -4.10 -2.35 -46.63
CA LEU A 529 -5.35 -2.13 -45.88
C LEU A 529 -6.20 -1.03 -46.53
N GLU A 530 -5.58 -0.15 -47.34
CA GLU A 530 -6.22 0.87 -48.18
C GLU A 530 -5.65 0.91 -49.61
N GLU A 531 -6.33 1.60 -50.53
CA GLU A 531 -5.82 1.82 -51.90
C GLU A 531 -4.55 2.68 -51.90
N ALA A 532 -3.52 2.24 -52.62
CA ALA A 532 -2.22 2.93 -52.64
C ALA A 532 -1.48 2.79 -53.97
N THR A 533 -0.66 3.79 -54.30
CA THR A 533 0.36 3.70 -55.35
C THR A 533 1.63 3.09 -54.76
N VAL A 534 2.08 1.97 -55.32
CA VAL A 534 3.12 1.10 -54.76
C VAL A 534 4.31 0.90 -55.70
N SER A 535 5.51 0.98 -55.14
CA SER A 535 6.76 0.54 -55.78
C SER A 535 7.43 -0.56 -54.93
N LEU A 536 7.78 -1.69 -55.55
CA LEU A 536 8.40 -2.83 -54.88
C LEU A 536 9.63 -3.28 -55.67
N TYR A 537 10.80 -3.31 -55.03
CA TYR A 537 12.05 -3.72 -55.68
C TYR A 537 13.08 -4.31 -54.72
N VAL A 538 13.92 -5.21 -55.25
CA VAL A 538 15.06 -5.80 -54.55
C VAL A 538 16.34 -5.05 -54.90
N ALA A 539 17.15 -4.74 -53.90
CA ALA A 539 18.46 -4.12 -54.03
C ALA A 539 19.57 -4.93 -53.34
N ASP A 540 20.81 -4.77 -53.80
CA ASP A 540 21.99 -5.30 -53.09
C ASP A 540 22.45 -4.39 -51.93
N ALA A 541 23.44 -4.85 -51.17
CA ALA A 541 24.03 -4.08 -50.07
C ALA A 541 24.69 -2.74 -50.47
N LYS A 542 24.88 -2.48 -51.77
CA LYS A 542 25.35 -1.19 -52.30
C LYS A 542 24.19 -0.30 -52.78
N GLY A 543 22.95 -0.73 -52.58
CA GLY A 543 21.75 -0.01 -53.00
C GLY A 543 21.42 -0.14 -54.49
N ARG A 544 22.10 -1.02 -55.24
CA ARG A 544 21.80 -1.21 -56.67
C ARG A 544 20.52 -2.03 -56.80
N LYS A 545 19.49 -1.47 -57.47
CA LYS A 545 18.23 -2.18 -57.77
C LYS A 545 18.53 -3.36 -58.72
N LEU A 546 18.35 -4.58 -58.23
CA LEU A 546 18.58 -5.82 -58.97
C LEU A 546 17.32 -6.30 -59.70
N ARG A 547 16.14 -6.06 -59.10
CA ARG A 547 14.85 -6.46 -59.64
C ARG A 547 13.77 -5.48 -59.20
N ILE A 548 12.91 -5.06 -60.11
CA ILE A 548 11.74 -4.23 -59.83
C ILE A 548 10.50 -5.06 -60.15
N TYR A 549 9.56 -5.11 -59.22
CA TYR A 549 8.28 -5.82 -59.34
C TYR A 549 7.14 -4.86 -59.65
N LEU A 550 7.10 -3.75 -58.92
CA LEU A 550 6.15 -2.66 -59.09
C LEU A 550 6.92 -1.35 -59.15
N ASP A 551 6.48 -0.44 -60.00
CA ASP A 551 7.05 0.90 -60.16
C ASP A 551 5.89 1.89 -60.30
N GLU A 552 5.56 2.56 -59.19
CA GLU A 552 4.47 3.54 -59.08
C GLU A 552 3.11 3.00 -59.57
N ILE A 553 2.79 1.75 -59.23
CA ILE A 553 1.55 1.08 -59.66
C ILE A 553 0.45 1.31 -58.63
N PHE A 554 -0.72 1.78 -59.07
CA PHE A 554 -1.92 1.85 -58.22
C PHE A 554 -2.49 0.44 -57.95
N LEU A 555 -2.69 0.12 -56.68
CA LEU A 555 -3.23 -1.13 -56.19
C LEU A 555 -4.43 -0.87 -55.27
N GLU A 556 -5.46 -1.71 -55.40
CA GLU A 556 -6.59 -1.74 -54.46
C GLU A 556 -6.16 -2.38 -53.12
N LYS A 557 -7.01 -2.27 -52.10
CA LYS A 557 -6.79 -3.01 -50.85
C LYS A 557 -6.75 -4.53 -51.10
N GLY A 558 -5.87 -5.25 -50.43
CA GLY A 558 -5.75 -6.70 -50.56
C GLY A 558 -4.36 -7.25 -50.29
N PHE A 559 -4.25 -8.57 -50.37
CA PHE A 559 -3.02 -9.33 -50.16
C PHE A 559 -2.25 -9.50 -51.48
N TYR A 560 -0.95 -9.22 -51.45
CA TYR A 560 -0.06 -9.32 -52.60
C TYR A 560 1.16 -10.20 -52.28
N SER A 561 1.55 -11.05 -53.23
CA SER A 561 2.67 -11.99 -53.09
C SER A 561 3.51 -12.06 -54.36
N PHE A 562 4.83 -11.99 -54.20
CA PHE A 562 5.81 -11.99 -55.28
C PHE A 562 6.94 -12.97 -55.01
N ASP A 563 7.29 -13.80 -55.99
CA ASP A 563 8.44 -14.69 -55.89
C ASP A 563 9.72 -14.00 -56.36
N TRP A 564 10.79 -14.16 -55.58
CA TRP A 564 12.13 -13.74 -55.97
C TRP A 564 13.09 -14.92 -56.08
N SER A 565 13.73 -15.05 -57.24
CA SER A 565 14.83 -15.98 -57.48
C SER A 565 16.17 -15.24 -57.51
N ALA A 566 17.11 -15.71 -56.69
CA ALA A 566 18.46 -15.19 -56.56
C ALA A 566 19.51 -16.09 -57.24
N GLU A 567 19.11 -17.02 -58.12
CA GLU A 567 19.98 -18.04 -58.74
C GLU A 567 21.26 -17.46 -59.40
N PHE A 568 21.12 -16.29 -60.03
CA PHE A 568 22.21 -15.55 -60.70
C PHE A 568 22.92 -14.53 -59.82
N GLN A 569 22.60 -14.49 -58.52
CA GLN A 569 23.21 -13.58 -57.55
C GLN A 569 24.24 -14.31 -56.68
N SER A 570 25.10 -13.54 -56.00
CA SER A 570 26.06 -14.11 -55.04
C SER A 570 25.40 -14.32 -53.67
N SER A 571 25.84 -15.28 -52.86
CA SER A 571 25.38 -15.36 -51.47
C SER A 571 25.67 -14.05 -50.73
N GLY A 572 24.76 -13.63 -49.86
CA GLY A 572 24.92 -12.36 -49.15
C GLY A 572 23.61 -11.73 -48.70
N ILE A 573 23.72 -10.46 -48.33
CA ILE A 573 22.61 -9.65 -47.82
C ILE A 573 22.01 -8.84 -48.97
N TYR A 574 20.69 -8.89 -49.07
CA TYR A 574 19.87 -8.13 -49.99
C TYR A 574 18.78 -7.40 -49.21
N PHE A 575 18.16 -6.40 -49.84
CA PHE A 575 17.06 -5.67 -49.25
C PHE A 575 15.89 -5.65 -50.23
N ILE A 576 14.71 -6.00 -49.75
CA ILE A 576 13.46 -5.71 -50.47
C ILE A 576 12.90 -4.41 -49.91
N ILE A 577 12.55 -3.50 -50.81
CA ILE A 577 12.05 -2.17 -50.47
C ILE A 577 10.65 -2.04 -51.06
N LEU A 578 9.71 -1.66 -50.21
CA LEU A 578 8.32 -1.37 -50.54
C LEU A 578 8.07 0.11 -50.25
N GLN A 579 7.61 0.85 -51.25
CA GLN A 579 7.17 2.23 -51.11
C GLN A 579 5.69 2.28 -51.41
N ALA A 580 4.91 2.92 -50.55
CA ALA A 580 3.47 3.06 -50.73
C ALA A 580 3.05 4.51 -50.48
N GLN A 581 2.17 5.02 -51.34
CA GLN A 581 1.58 6.34 -51.24
C GLN A 581 0.07 6.23 -51.40
N THR A 582 -0.66 6.55 -50.33
CA THR A 582 -2.11 6.73 -50.34
C THR A 582 -2.42 8.23 -50.43
N ARG A 583 -3.66 8.58 -50.78
CA ARG A 583 -4.07 9.97 -51.02
C ARG A 583 -3.99 10.84 -49.77
N ASP A 584 -4.31 10.27 -48.60
CA ASP A 584 -4.50 11.02 -47.36
C ASP A 584 -3.29 10.98 -46.42
N TYR A 585 -2.23 10.23 -46.78
CA TYR A 585 -1.03 10.07 -45.96
C TYR A 585 0.26 10.38 -46.73
N LEU A 586 1.32 10.69 -45.97
CA LEU A 586 2.66 10.89 -46.54
C LEU A 586 3.18 9.57 -47.16
N PRO A 587 3.98 9.63 -48.24
CA PRO A 587 4.60 8.43 -48.82
C PRO A 587 5.48 7.72 -47.79
N VAL A 588 5.24 6.43 -47.59
CA VAL A 588 6.01 5.59 -46.65
C VAL A 588 6.92 4.66 -47.45
N ALA A 589 8.15 4.45 -46.96
CA ALA A 589 9.09 3.47 -47.51
C ALA A 589 9.54 2.51 -46.40
N MET A 590 9.29 1.22 -46.57
CA MET A 590 9.75 0.16 -45.69
C MET A 590 10.79 -0.72 -46.38
N SER A 591 11.68 -1.32 -45.61
CA SER A 591 12.64 -2.29 -46.14
C SER A 591 12.77 -3.52 -45.23
N ARG A 592 12.98 -4.69 -45.83
CA ARG A 592 13.28 -5.94 -45.12
C ARG A 592 14.61 -6.50 -45.61
N LYS A 593 15.43 -6.95 -44.66
CA LYS A 593 16.71 -7.61 -44.92
C LYS A 593 16.46 -9.05 -45.34
N MET A 594 17.03 -9.46 -46.47
CA MET A 594 16.99 -10.83 -46.98
C MET A 594 18.40 -11.44 -46.96
N ILE A 595 18.51 -12.70 -46.53
CA ILE A 595 19.77 -13.43 -46.43
C ILE A 595 19.73 -14.58 -47.43
N TYR A 596 20.51 -14.47 -48.50
CA TYR A 596 20.62 -15.51 -49.52
C TYR A 596 21.84 -16.39 -49.26
N LEU A 597 21.61 -17.71 -49.17
CA LEU A 597 22.63 -18.74 -49.04
C LEU A 597 22.61 -19.62 -50.29
N LYS A 598 23.78 -19.75 -50.96
CA LYS A 598 23.92 -20.54 -52.19
C LYS A 598 24.52 -21.89 -51.89
#